data_AF-A0A6M0BK90-F1
#
_entry.id   AF-A0A6M0BK90-F1
#
_cell.length_a   1.000
_cell.length_b   1.000
_cell.length_c   1.000
_cell.angle_alpha   90.00
_cell.angle_beta   90.00
_cell.angle_gamma   90.00
#
_symmetry.space_group_name_H-M   'P 1'
#
loop_
_entity.id
_entity.type
_entity.pdbx_description
1 polymer ?
#
loop_
_entity_poly.entity_id
_entity_poly.type
_entity_poly.pdbx_seq_one_letter_code
_entity_poly.pdbx_strand_id
1 'polypeptide(L)' 'MENDHKSTVIITGASSGVGLQAARALAQTWGWHVVMACRNLDKAEKAAQ' A
#
# COMPACT_ATOMS: atom_id res chain seq x y z
N MET A 1 23.22 9.23 12.70
CA MET A 1 21.77 9.31 12.39
C MET A 1 21.53 8.23 11.35
N GLU A 2 20.84 7.16 11.74
CA GLU A 2 20.53 6.07 10.82
C GLU A 2 19.49 6.58 9.82
N ASN A 3 19.79 6.50 8.53
CA ASN A 3 18.86 6.90 7.49
C ASN A 3 17.74 5.86 7.44
N ASP A 4 16.61 6.13 8.12
CA ASP A 4 15.37 5.35 8.03
C ASP A 4 14.68 5.59 6.67
N HIS A 5 15.40 5.32 5.58
CA HIS A 5 14.87 5.43 4.22
C HIS A 5 13.97 4.22 3.93
N LYS A 6 12.69 4.37 4.27
CA LYS A 6 11.64 3.43 3.84
C LYS A 6 11.44 3.56 2.33
N SER A 7 11.54 2.45 1.62
CA SER A 7 11.19 2.39 0.20
C SER A 7 9.73 2.82 0.00
N THR A 8 9.47 3.61 -1.06
CA THR A 8 8.11 4.05 -1.44
C THR A 8 7.68 3.38 -2.74
N VAL A 9 6.44 2.91 -2.80
CA VAL A 9 5.87 2.20 -3.96
C VAL A 9 4.44 2.68 -4.24
N ILE A 10 4.05 2.72 -5.52
CA ILE A 10 2.67 2.99 -5.95
C ILE A 10 2.06 1.68 -6.49
N ILE A 11 0.87 1.33 -6.04
CA ILE A 11 0.12 0.17 -6.54
C ILE A 11 -1.23 0.61 -7.09
N THR A 12 -1.49 0.31 -8.37
CA THR A 12 -2.79 0.52 -9.00
C THR A 12 -3.73 -0.66 -8.73
N GLY A 13 -5.03 -0.40 -8.60
CA GLY A 13 -6.01 -1.45 -8.32
C GLY A 13 -5.89 -2.03 -6.91
N ALA A 14 -5.33 -1.29 -5.96
CA ALA A 14 -5.02 -1.75 -4.61
C ALA A 14 -6.25 -1.93 -3.68
N SER A 15 -7.46 -1.59 -4.11
CA SER A 15 -8.67 -1.70 -3.28
C SER A 15 -9.20 -3.13 -3.07
N SER A 16 -8.66 -4.14 -3.77
CA SER A 16 -9.07 -5.56 -3.62
C SER A 16 -8.10 -6.51 -4.34
N GLY A 17 -8.28 -7.83 -4.15
CA GLY A 17 -7.56 -8.86 -4.91
C GLY A 17 -6.04 -8.79 -4.72
N VAL A 18 -5.31 -9.11 -5.79
CA VAL A 18 -3.84 -9.19 -5.77
C VAL A 18 -3.19 -7.84 -5.41
N GLY A 19 -3.73 -6.73 -5.91
CA GLY A 19 -3.21 -5.40 -5.59
C GLY A 19 -3.26 -5.07 -4.10
N LEU A 20 -4.35 -5.44 -3.42
CA LEU A 20 -4.46 -5.26 -1.96
C LEU A 20 -3.49 -6.16 -1.19
N GLN A 21 -3.34 -7.41 -1.60
CA GLN A 21 -2.42 -8.34 -0.93
C GLN A 21 -0.96 -7.90 -1.10
N ALA A 22 -0.59 -7.40 -2.28
CA ALA A 22 0.73 -6.81 -2.50
C ALA A 22 0.95 -5.57 -1.62
N ALA A 23 -0.03 -4.67 -1.53
CA ALA A 23 0.05 -3.48 -0.66
C ALA A 23 0.27 -3.88 0.81
N ARG A 24 -0.48 -4.87 1.31
CA ARG A 24 -0.35 -5.38 2.67
C ARG A 24 1.00 -6.02 2.92
N ALA A 25 1.48 -6.86 2.02
CA ALA A 25 2.79 -7.50 2.17
C ALA A 25 3.91 -6.45 2.22
N LEU A 26 3.93 -5.49 1.29
CA LEU A 26 4.94 -4.43 1.26
C LEU A 26 4.94 -3.55 2.52
N ALA A 27 3.76 -3.16 2.99
CA ALA A 27 3.63 -2.35 4.20
C ALA A 27 3.96 -3.13 5.48
N GLN A 28 3.43 -4.34 5.65
CA GLN A 28 3.49 -5.08 6.92
C GLN A 28 4.80 -5.87 7.07
N THR A 29 5.32 -6.46 6.00
CA THR A 29 6.52 -7.30 6.07
C THR A 29 7.80 -6.47 5.98
N TRP A 30 7.83 -5.46 5.10
CA TRP A 30 9.03 -4.68 4.85
C TRP A 30 8.96 -3.23 5.34
N GLY A 31 7.82 -2.79 5.88
CA GLY A 31 7.67 -1.42 6.39
C GLY A 31 7.71 -0.35 5.30
N TRP A 32 7.39 -0.70 4.05
CA TRP A 32 7.43 0.24 2.94
C TRP A 32 6.29 1.25 3.04
N HIS A 33 6.52 2.45 2.51
CA HIS A 33 5.47 3.43 2.29
C HIS A 33 4.72 3.09 1.00
N VAL A 34 3.48 2.64 1.13
CA VAL A 34 2.65 2.20 0.01
C VAL A 34 1.59 3.25 -0.33
N VAL A 35 1.63 3.75 -1.55
CA VAL A 35 0.61 4.64 -2.10
C VAL A 35 -0.38 3.81 -2.93
N MET A 36 -1.63 3.76 -2.49
CA MET A 36 -2.70 3.01 -3.14
C MET A 36 -3.42 3.88 -4.18
N ALA A 37 -3.31 3.54 -5.46
CA ALA A 37 -4.01 4.22 -6.54
C ALA A 37 -5.28 3.44 -6.94
N CYS A 38 -6.45 4.02 -6.64
CA CYS A 38 -7.75 3.39 -6.86
C CYS A 38 -8.75 4.36 -7.51
N ARG A 39 -9.76 3.81 -8.20
CA ARG A 39 -10.85 4.60 -8.78
C ARG A 39 -11.93 4.98 -7.75
N ASN A 40 -12.19 4.11 -6.78
CA ASN A 40 -13.18 4.33 -5.72
C ASN A 40 -12.42 4.51 -4.40
N LEU A 41 -12.46 5.74 -3.87
CA LEU A 41 -11.73 6.13 -2.65
C LEU A 41 -12.32 5.47 -1.41
N ASP A 42 -13.64 5.49 -1.22
CA ASP A 42 -14.30 4.84 -0.08
C ASP A 42 -13.93 3.35 0.06
N LYS A 43 -13.86 2.63 -1.07
CA LYS A 43 -13.43 1.23 -1.08
C LYS A 43 -11.94 1.10 -0.73
N ALA A 44 -11.11 2.01 -1.22
CA ALA A 44 -9.68 2.01 -0.94
C ALA A 44 -9.38 2.33 0.52
N GLU A 45 -10.07 3.31 1.11
CA GLU A 45 -9.96 3.67 2.52
C GLU A 45 -10.33 2.49 3.42
N LYS A 46 -11.46 1.82 3.15
CA LYS A 46 -11.85 0.59 3.87
C LYS A 46 -10.83 -0.53 3.74
N ALA A 47 -10.17 -0.64 2.59
CA ALA A 47 -9.15 -1.68 2.36
C ALA A 47 -7.80 -1.37 3.04
N ALA A 48 -7.52 -0.08 3.29
CA ALA A 48 -6.31 0.42 3.92
C ALA A 48 -6.34 0.40 5.46
N GLN A 49 -7.52 0.19 6.06
CA GLN A 49 -7.67 -0.12 7.50
C GLN A 49 -7.13 -1.50 7.83
#